data_AF-A0A0P8CNJ7-F1
#
_entry.id   AF-A0A0P8CNJ7-F1
#
_cell.length_a   1.000
_cell.length_b   1.000
_cell.length_c   1.000
_cell.angle_alpha   90.00
_cell.angle_beta   90.00
_cell.angle_gamma   90.00
#
_symmetry.space_group_name_H-M   'P 1'
#
loop_
_entity.id
_entity.type
_entity.pdbx_description
1 polymer ?
#
loop_
_entity_poly.entity_id
_entity_poly.type
_entity_poly.pdbx_seq_one_letter_code
_entity_poly.pdbx_strand_id
1 'polypeptide(L)'
;MERIKEKGVNIAYVTLHVSPGTFTPVQAQDIENHIMEPEYISVRRENADIINGTTGKLIAAGTTTVKALESSCIDGKIIEKEGFSELFIYPSYQFRSKIDAMITNFHLPKSTLLMLVSAFAGRERLMEAYNKAISHSYRFYSFGDAMLVFREGNK
;
A
#
# COMPACT_ATOMS: atom_id res chain seq x y z
N MET A 1 -0.12 -19.94 3.16
CA MET A 1 -0.73 -19.29 4.34
C MET A 1 -0.46 -20.07 5.64
N GLU A 2 -0.61 -21.39 5.67
CA GLU A 2 -0.32 -22.21 6.87
C GLU A 2 1.10 -22.00 7.42
N ARG A 3 2.12 -22.08 6.55
CA ARG A 3 3.52 -21.80 6.91
C ARG A 3 3.79 -20.43 7.55
N ILE A 4 2.92 -19.44 7.30
CA ILE A 4 3.02 -18.10 7.90
C ILE A 4 2.41 -18.13 9.31
N LYS A 5 1.25 -18.78 9.46
CA LYS A 5 0.58 -18.97 10.75
C LYS A 5 1.42 -19.84 11.71
N GLU A 6 2.04 -20.90 11.20
CA GLU A 6 2.95 -21.79 11.96
C GLU A 6 4.17 -21.04 12.54
N LYS A 7 4.58 -19.94 11.89
CA LYS A 7 5.65 -19.06 12.39
C LYS A 7 5.17 -18.06 13.44
N GLY A 8 3.91 -18.13 13.87
CA GLY A 8 3.33 -17.22 14.87
C GLY A 8 2.98 -15.83 14.32
N VAL A 9 2.86 -15.67 13.01
CA VAL A 9 2.48 -14.39 12.40
C VAL A 9 0.96 -14.22 12.49
N ASN A 10 0.52 -13.14 13.13
CA ASN A 10 -0.88 -12.73 13.17
C ASN A 10 -1.34 -12.25 11.79
N ILE A 11 -2.60 -12.55 11.44
CA ILE A 11 -3.18 -12.20 10.15
C ILE A 11 -4.46 -11.40 10.39
N ALA A 12 -4.51 -10.20 9.81
CA ALA A 12 -5.68 -9.36 9.77
C ALA A 12 -6.12 -9.15 8.31
N TYR A 13 -7.43 -9.13 8.08
CA TYR A 13 -8.04 -8.92 6.77
C TYR A 13 -8.71 -7.56 6.73
N VAL A 14 -8.56 -6.88 5.60
CA VAL A 14 -9.26 -5.63 5.28
C VAL A 14 -9.90 -5.76 3.91
N THR A 15 -10.99 -5.03 3.69
CA THR A 15 -11.66 -4.98 2.40
C THR A 15 -11.47 -3.61 1.78
N LEU A 16 -11.13 -3.59 0.49
CA LEU A 16 -11.19 -2.41 -0.36
C LEU A 16 -11.78 -2.82 -1.71
N HIS A 17 -12.82 -2.14 -2.15
CA HIS A 17 -13.38 -2.28 -3.49
C HIS A 17 -12.76 -1.20 -4.38
N VAL A 18 -11.93 -1.65 -5.32
CA VAL A 18 -11.22 -0.75 -6.22
C VAL A 18 -12.18 -0.08 -7.19
N SER A 19 -11.97 1.21 -7.42
CA SER A 19 -12.66 1.96 -8.47
C SER A 19 -11.92 1.83 -9.81
N PRO A 20 -12.60 2.00 -10.96
CA PRO A 20 -11.93 2.09 -12.26
C PRO A 20 -10.79 3.12 -12.27
N GLY A 21 -10.97 4.25 -11.57
CA GLY A 21 -9.97 5.31 -11.43
C GLY A 21 -8.60 4.85 -10.90
N THR A 22 -8.53 3.77 -10.11
CA THR A 22 -7.26 3.26 -9.56
C THR A 22 -6.27 2.80 -10.64
N PHE A 23 -6.73 2.39 -11.81
CA PHE A 23 -5.86 1.95 -12.91
C PHE A 23 -5.65 3.02 -13.98
N THR A 24 -6.30 4.18 -13.86
CA THR A 24 -6.19 5.27 -14.82
C THR A 24 -4.81 5.94 -14.70
N PRO A 25 -4.10 6.18 -15.82
CA PRO A 25 -2.84 6.90 -15.81
C PRO A 25 -3.01 8.33 -15.29
N VAL A 26 -2.15 8.74 -14.35
CA VAL A 26 -2.10 10.13 -13.86
C VAL A 26 -1.25 10.96 -14.80
N GLN A 27 -1.77 12.10 -15.26
CA GLN A 27 -0.99 13.07 -16.03
C GLN A 27 -0.14 13.92 -15.08
N ALA A 28 1.16 14.02 -15.36
CA ALA A 28 2.14 14.60 -14.43
C ALA A 28 1.90 16.09 -14.09
N GLN A 29 1.14 16.83 -14.91
CA GLN A 29 0.81 18.23 -14.65
C GLN A 29 -0.31 18.38 -13.61
N ASP A 30 -1.12 17.34 -13.37
CA ASP A 30 -2.35 17.42 -12.59
C ASP A 30 -2.33 16.58 -11.32
N ILE A 31 -1.15 16.18 -10.81
CA ILE A 31 -1.04 15.30 -9.64
C ILE A 31 -1.76 15.91 -8.43
N GLU A 32 -1.55 17.18 -8.14
CA GLU A 32 -2.18 17.88 -7.01
C GLU A 32 -3.69 18.08 -7.19
N ASN A 33 -4.15 18.10 -8.44
CA ASN A 33 -5.55 18.26 -8.81
C ASN A 33 -6.24 16.92 -9.12
N HIS A 34 -5.54 15.79 -8.96
CA HIS A 34 -6.07 14.48 -9.29
C HIS A 34 -7.10 14.06 -8.23
N ILE A 35 -8.36 13.98 -8.65
CA ILE A 35 -9.46 13.51 -7.81
C ILE A 35 -9.56 11.99 -7.95
N MET A 36 -9.35 11.28 -6.85
CA MET A 36 -9.58 9.84 -6.79
C MET A 36 -11.08 9.56 -6.76
N GLU A 37 -11.53 8.64 -7.62
CA GLU A 37 -12.87 8.08 -7.50
C GLU A 37 -13.01 7.37 -6.13
N PRO A 38 -14.13 7.58 -5.40
CA PRO A 38 -14.36 6.96 -4.10
C PRO A 38 -14.23 5.44 -4.15
N GLU A 39 -13.46 4.89 -3.21
CA GLU A 39 -13.32 3.45 -3.02
C GLU A 39 -13.95 3.04 -1.68
N TYR A 40 -14.80 2.02 -1.71
CA TYR A 40 -15.38 1.50 -0.47
C TYR A 40 -14.32 0.69 0.29
N ILE A 41 -14.20 0.95 1.59
CA ILE A 41 -13.33 0.21 2.51
C ILE A 41 -14.14 -0.34 3.68
N SER A 42 -13.69 -1.49 4.18
CA SER A 42 -14.18 -2.06 5.44
C SER A 42 -13.00 -2.63 6.24
N VAL A 43 -12.80 -2.07 7.43
CA VAL A 43 -11.87 -2.53 8.45
C VAL A 43 -12.69 -2.85 9.69
N ARG A 44 -12.87 -4.14 9.99
CA ARG A 44 -13.62 -4.58 11.16
C ARG A 44 -12.81 -4.35 12.44
N ARG A 45 -13.50 -4.13 13.56
CA ARG A 45 -12.88 -3.95 14.88
C ARG A 45 -11.88 -5.04 15.23
N GLU A 46 -12.24 -6.31 15.01
CA GLU A 46 -11.37 -7.46 15.27
C GLU A 46 -10.00 -7.35 14.56
N ASN A 47 -9.98 -6.83 13.33
CA ASN A 47 -8.76 -6.67 12.54
C ASN A 47 -7.97 -5.44 12.98
N ALA A 48 -8.66 -4.35 13.33
CA ALA A 48 -8.03 -3.17 13.91
C ALA A 48 -7.32 -3.52 15.24
N ASP A 49 -7.94 -4.34 16.09
CA ASP A 49 -7.37 -4.78 17.37
C ASP A 49 -6.11 -5.63 17.16
N ILE A 50 -6.14 -6.58 16.21
CA ILE A 50 -4.94 -7.37 15.83
C ILE A 50 -3.81 -6.46 15.36
N ILE A 51 -4.12 -5.50 14.48
CA ILE A 51 -3.12 -4.59 13.90
C ILE A 51 -2.53 -3.70 14.99
N ASN A 52 -3.36 -3.07 15.82
CA ASN A 52 -2.91 -2.17 16.88
C ASN A 52 -2.16 -2.89 18.00
N GLY A 53 -2.50 -4.17 18.26
CA GLY A 53 -1.81 -5.01 19.23
C GLY A 53 -0.49 -5.61 18.74
N THR A 54 -0.12 -5.39 17.46
CA THR A 54 1.12 -5.93 16.89
C THR A 54 2.34 -5.19 17.46
N THR A 55 3.23 -5.93 18.11
CA THR A 55 4.51 -5.44 18.63
C THR A 55 5.68 -5.68 17.68
N GLY A 56 5.50 -6.55 16.69
CA GLY A 56 6.46 -6.83 15.62
C GLY A 56 6.27 -5.94 14.39
N LYS A 57 6.77 -6.40 13.24
CA LYS A 57 6.62 -5.68 11.96
C LYS A 57 5.19 -5.82 11.42
N LEU A 58 4.56 -4.71 11.06
CA LEU A 58 3.30 -4.67 10.32
C LEU A 58 3.59 -4.66 8.81
N ILE A 59 3.20 -5.73 8.12
CA ILE A 59 3.42 -5.89 6.68
C ILE A 59 2.08 -5.85 5.95
N ALA A 60 1.88 -4.85 5.10
CA ALA A 60 0.69 -4.74 4.26
C ALA A 60 0.82 -5.62 3.00
N ALA A 61 -0.15 -6.49 2.74
CA ALA A 61 -0.18 -7.32 1.54
C ALA A 61 -0.99 -6.63 0.42
N GLY A 62 -0.35 -5.70 -0.29
CA GLY A 62 -0.91 -4.97 -1.41
C GLY A 62 -1.07 -3.47 -1.13
N THR A 63 -1.07 -2.67 -2.20
CA THR A 63 -1.27 -1.21 -2.14
C THR A 63 -2.69 -0.84 -1.69
N THR A 64 -3.68 -1.65 -2.02
CA THR A 64 -5.07 -1.49 -1.56
C THR A 64 -5.19 -1.66 -0.04
N THR A 65 -4.45 -2.60 0.55
CA THR A 65 -4.35 -2.73 2.01
C THR A 65 -3.75 -1.47 2.63
N VAL A 66 -2.67 -0.94 2.05
CA VAL A 66 -2.06 0.33 2.52
C VAL A 66 -3.08 1.47 2.50
N LYS A 67 -3.81 1.65 1.39
CA LYS A 67 -4.86 2.67 1.28
C LYS A 67 -5.96 2.48 2.32
N ALA A 68 -6.45 1.26 2.51
CA ALA A 68 -7.49 0.98 3.49
C ALA A 68 -7.03 1.35 4.92
N LEU A 69 -5.83 0.91 5.29
CA LEU A 69 -5.26 1.18 6.61
C LEU A 69 -5.00 2.67 6.84
N GLU A 70 -4.39 3.36 5.88
CA GLU A 70 -4.18 4.82 5.96
C GLU A 70 -5.52 5.57 6.04
N SER A 71 -6.54 5.12 5.32
CA SER A 71 -7.89 5.72 5.34
C SER A 71 -8.63 5.48 6.66
N SER A 72 -8.30 4.42 7.39
CA SER A 72 -8.82 4.08 8.72
C SER A 72 -7.88 4.49 9.86
N CYS A 73 -6.81 5.24 9.58
CA CYS A 73 -5.84 5.63 10.60
C CYS A 73 -6.19 6.99 11.21
N ILE A 74 -6.34 7.03 12.53
CA ILE A 74 -6.50 8.25 13.34
C ILE A 74 -5.46 8.22 14.45
N ASP A 75 -4.67 9.28 14.59
CA ASP A 75 -3.60 9.43 15.60
C ASP A 75 -2.66 8.21 15.70
N GLY A 76 -2.31 7.64 14.55
CA GLY A 76 -1.41 6.49 14.44
C GLY A 76 -2.02 5.13 14.84
N LYS A 77 -3.34 5.07 15.07
CA LYS A 77 -4.08 3.84 15.34
C LYS A 77 -5.09 3.54 14.24
N ILE A 78 -5.21 2.26 13.90
CA ILE A 78 -6.25 1.78 12.98
C ILE A 78 -7.56 1.70 13.76
N ILE A 79 -8.62 2.29 13.22
CA ILE A 79 -9.96 2.20 13.81
C ILE A 79 -10.88 1.32 12.95
N GLU A 80 -11.95 0.82 13.57
CA GLU A 80 -13.07 0.27 12.82
C GLU A 80 -13.62 1.33 11.86
N LYS A 81 -13.75 0.97 10.58
CA LYS A 81 -14.23 1.87 9.56
C LYS A 81 -14.96 1.10 8.48
N GLU A 82 -16.13 1.62 8.09
CA GLU A 82 -16.88 1.17 6.92
C GLU A 82 -17.33 2.41 6.15
N GLY A 83 -17.09 2.45 4.85
CA GLY A 83 -17.50 3.56 3.98
C GLY A 83 -16.48 3.91 2.92
N PHE A 84 -16.68 5.06 2.27
CA PHE A 84 -15.86 5.47 1.15
C PHE A 84 -14.58 6.19 1.60
N SER A 85 -13.53 6.03 0.79
CA SER A 85 -12.29 6.77 0.86
C SER A 85 -11.90 7.29 -0.51
N GLU A 86 -11.54 8.57 -0.56
CA GLU A 86 -10.95 9.23 -1.72
C GLU A 86 -9.45 9.45 -1.52
N LEU A 87 -8.83 8.71 -0.58
CA LEU A 87 -7.44 8.90 -0.23
C LEU A 87 -6.53 8.67 -1.44
N PHE A 88 -5.80 9.71 -1.81
CA PHE A 88 -4.74 9.67 -2.80
C PHE A 88 -3.37 9.77 -2.11
N ILE A 89 -2.52 8.75 -2.31
CA ILE A 89 -1.17 8.70 -1.75
C ILE A 89 -0.16 8.89 -2.88
N TYR A 90 0.60 9.97 -2.80
CA TYR A 90 1.63 10.35 -3.77
C TYR A 90 2.89 10.87 -3.04
N PRO A 91 4.02 11.09 -3.73
CA PRO A 91 5.25 11.54 -3.08
C PRO A 91 5.03 12.74 -2.15
N SER A 92 5.75 12.77 -1.02
CA SER A 92 5.55 13.69 0.12
C SER A 92 4.37 13.37 1.05
N TYR A 93 3.58 12.32 0.78
CA TYR A 93 2.57 11.84 1.73
C TYR A 93 3.21 11.35 3.03
N GLN A 94 2.74 11.86 4.17
CA GLN A 94 3.15 11.40 5.49
C GLN A 94 2.26 10.24 5.94
N PHE A 95 2.77 9.02 5.84
CA PHE A 95 2.05 7.82 6.30
C PHE A 95 1.79 7.89 7.81
N ARG A 96 0.51 7.83 8.16
CA ARG A 96 0.02 7.95 9.54
C ARG A 96 0.02 6.60 10.24
N SER A 97 -0.21 5.52 9.50
CA SER A 97 -0.19 4.17 10.05
C SER A 97 1.25 3.69 10.27
N LYS A 98 1.38 2.66 11.13
CA LYS A 98 2.66 2.03 11.47
C LYS A 98 3.03 0.90 10.50
N ILE A 99 2.69 1.02 9.22
CA ILE A 99 3.08 0.01 8.22
C ILE A 99 4.60 0.09 8.02
N ASP A 100 5.30 -0.99 8.35
CA ASP A 100 6.76 -1.09 8.23
C ASP A 100 7.19 -1.48 6.82
N ALA A 101 6.41 -2.34 6.19
CA ALA A 101 6.67 -2.83 4.85
C ALA A 101 5.37 -3.15 4.10
N MET A 102 5.46 -3.22 2.78
CA MET A 102 4.40 -3.78 1.94
C MET A 102 4.94 -4.84 0.99
N ILE A 103 4.11 -5.81 0.69
CA ILE A 103 4.29 -6.74 -0.43
C ILE A 103 3.40 -6.25 -1.57
N THR A 104 3.96 -6.02 -2.75
CA THR A 104 3.19 -5.51 -3.90
C THR A 104 3.82 -5.93 -5.22
N ASN A 105 3.11 -5.77 -6.33
CA ASN A 105 3.62 -6.09 -7.66
C ASN A 105 4.48 -4.92 -8.20
N PHE A 106 5.12 -5.14 -9.35
CA PHE A 106 5.66 -4.03 -10.14
C PHE A 106 4.56 -3.34 -10.96
N HIS A 107 4.41 -2.03 -10.76
CA HIS A 107 3.35 -1.21 -11.33
C HIS A 107 3.80 -0.49 -12.59
N LEU A 108 2.86 -0.10 -13.44
CA LEU A 108 3.19 0.63 -14.67
C LEU A 108 3.67 2.06 -14.37
N PRO A 109 4.54 2.62 -15.22
CA PRO A 109 4.88 4.04 -15.19
C PRO A 109 3.63 4.91 -15.19
N LYS A 110 3.67 6.02 -14.44
CA LYS A 110 2.57 7.01 -14.35
C LYS A 110 1.24 6.44 -13.80
N SER A 111 1.27 5.37 -13.01
CA SER A 111 0.09 4.87 -12.28
C SER A 111 0.02 5.43 -10.86
N THR A 112 -1.20 5.61 -10.34
CA THR A 112 -1.45 5.99 -8.92
C THR A 112 -0.78 5.00 -7.95
N LEU A 113 -0.76 3.71 -8.28
CA LEU A 113 -0.12 2.67 -7.49
C LEU A 113 1.39 2.84 -7.43
N LEU A 114 2.04 3.18 -8.55
CA LEU A 114 3.48 3.49 -8.55
C LEU A 114 3.79 4.72 -7.70
N MET A 115 2.90 5.73 -7.71
CA MET A 115 3.04 6.93 -6.89
C MET A 115 2.94 6.61 -5.39
N LEU A 116 2.00 5.74 -5.00
CA LEU A 116 1.90 5.24 -3.62
C LEU A 116 3.18 4.52 -3.20
N VAL A 117 3.68 3.59 -4.03
CA VAL A 117 4.93 2.87 -3.72
C VAL A 117 6.11 3.83 -3.66
N SER A 118 6.16 4.85 -4.53
CA SER A 118 7.20 5.89 -4.51
C SER A 118 7.15 6.74 -3.24
N ALA A 119 5.95 7.07 -2.75
CA ALA A 119 5.77 7.78 -1.49
C ALA A 119 6.26 6.93 -0.31
N PHE A 120 6.03 5.60 -0.37
CA PHE A 120 6.39 4.70 0.72
C PHE A 120 7.87 4.36 0.76
N ALA A 121 8.49 4.10 -0.40
CA ALA A 121 9.86 3.58 -0.51
C ALA A 121 10.94 4.65 -0.66
N GLY A 122 10.54 5.88 -1.02
CA GLY A 122 11.43 6.89 -1.57
C GLY A 122 11.65 6.69 -3.09
N ARG A 123 11.62 7.79 -3.85
CA ARG A 123 11.67 7.77 -5.32
C ARG A 123 12.96 7.13 -5.86
N GLU A 124 14.11 7.52 -5.32
CA GLU A 124 15.41 7.06 -5.84
C GLU A 124 15.59 5.56 -5.67
N ARG A 125 15.30 5.05 -4.46
CA ARG A 125 15.36 3.63 -4.14
C ARG A 125 14.40 2.81 -4.99
N LEU A 126 13.20 3.33 -5.25
CA LEU A 126 12.23 2.66 -6.11
C LEU A 126 12.74 2.56 -7.56
N MET A 127 13.28 3.66 -8.11
CA MET A 127 13.81 3.68 -9.48
C MET A 127 15.01 2.74 -9.65
N GLU A 128 15.89 2.67 -8.65
CA GLU A 128 17.01 1.72 -8.64
C GLU A 128 16.49 0.27 -8.66
N ALA A 129 15.49 -0.05 -7.84
CA ALA A 129 14.88 -1.37 -7.80
C ALA A 129 14.22 -1.75 -9.14
N TYR A 130 13.53 -0.80 -9.79
CA TYR A 130 12.90 -1.02 -11.10
C TYR A 130 13.94 -1.27 -12.20
N ASN A 131 15.03 -0.48 -12.22
CA ASN A 131 16.12 -0.69 -13.17
C ASN A 131 16.76 -2.08 -13.02
N LYS A 132 16.98 -2.53 -11.77
CA LYS A 132 17.47 -3.88 -11.48
C LYS A 132 16.48 -4.97 -11.90
N ALA A 133 15.18 -4.76 -11.66
CA ALA A 133 14.15 -5.69 -12.07
C ALA A 133 14.10 -5.86 -13.59
N ILE A 134 14.20 -4.75 -14.33
CA ILE A 134 14.28 -4.76 -15.80
C ILE A 134 15.54 -5.50 -16.27
N SER A 135 16.71 -5.20 -15.70
CA SER A 135 17.97 -5.84 -16.10
C SER A 135 18.00 -7.35 -15.83
N HIS A 136 17.23 -7.82 -14.84
CA HIS A 136 17.08 -9.23 -14.51
C HIS A 136 15.82 -9.88 -15.11
N SER A 137 15.13 -9.20 -16.02
CA SER A 137 13.94 -9.72 -16.71
C SER A 137 12.82 -10.20 -15.76
N TYR A 138 12.62 -9.47 -14.66
CA TYR A 138 11.45 -9.66 -13.80
C TYR A 138 10.18 -9.41 -14.62
N ARG A 139 9.13 -10.15 -14.28
CA ARG A 139 7.81 -10.00 -14.88
C ARG A 139 7.05 -8.90 -14.14
N PHE A 140 6.47 -7.96 -14.88
CA PHE A 140 5.76 -6.82 -14.29
C PHE A 140 4.25 -7.08 -14.26
N TYR A 141 3.50 -6.18 -13.61
CA TYR A 141 2.04 -6.11 -13.62
C TYR A 141 1.31 -7.16 -12.77
N SER A 142 0.01 -7.35 -13.01
CA SER A 142 -0.91 -8.10 -12.13
C SER A 142 -0.51 -9.56 -11.88
N PHE A 143 0.10 -10.21 -12.87
CA PHE A 143 0.51 -11.62 -12.80
C PHE A 143 2.03 -11.80 -12.84
N GLY A 144 2.76 -10.70 -12.65
CA GLY A 144 4.22 -10.69 -12.63
C GLY A 144 4.81 -11.16 -11.30
N ASP A 145 6.03 -10.73 -11.05
CA ASP A 145 6.73 -10.95 -9.80
C ASP A 145 6.33 -9.90 -8.74
N ALA A 146 6.71 -10.16 -7.50
CA ALA A 146 6.41 -9.31 -6.36
C ALA A 146 7.66 -8.63 -5.80
N MET A 147 7.44 -7.52 -5.12
CA MET A 147 8.41 -6.75 -4.35
C MET A 147 8.04 -6.79 -2.87
N LEU A 148 9.04 -6.91 -2.01
CA LEU A 148 8.94 -6.53 -0.59
C LEU A 148 9.58 -5.16 -0.43
N VAL A 149 8.78 -4.17 -0.04
CA VAL A 149 9.17 -2.78 0.04
C VAL A 149 9.13 -2.34 1.50
N PHE A 150 10.25 -1.88 2.04
CA PHE A 150 10.31 -1.30 3.39
C PHE A 150 10.12 0.22 3.33
N ARG A 151 9.41 0.78 4.31
CA ARG A 151 9.15 2.22 4.39
C ARG A 151 10.48 3.00 4.43
N GLU A 152 10.55 4.13 3.73
CA GLU A 152 11.68 5.03 3.83
C GLU A 152 11.91 5.47 5.29
N GLY A 153 13.15 5.40 5.75
CA GLY A 153 13.52 5.63 7.15
C GLY A 153 13.47 4.40 8.06
N ASN A 154 12.80 3.32 7.68
CA ASN A 154 12.84 2.04 8.40
C ASN A 154 13.93 1.13 7.78
N LYS A 155 15.04 0.92 8.50
CA LYS A 155 16.07 -0.08 8.19
C LYS A 155 15.85 -1.35 9.00
#